data_AF-A0AAB0A7Q2-F1
#
_entry.id   AF-A0AAB0A7Q2-F1
#
_cell.length_a   1.000
_cell.length_b   1.000
_cell.length_c   1.000
_cell.angle_alpha   90.00
_cell.angle_beta   90.00
_cell.angle_gamma   90.00
#
_symmetry.space_group_name_H-M   'P 1'
#
loop_
_entity.id
_entity.type
_entity.pdbx_description
1 polymer ?
#
loop_
_entity_poly.entity_id
_entity_poly.type
_entity_poly.pdbx_seq_one_letter_code
_entity_poly.pdbx_strand_id
1 'polypeptide(L)'
;MNRTLFAILLASVTLITLTEQQNSAVSEAFISYHIVPDIISQPPYNLVKVSYPSSGVQVNLGNELTPTQVKNQPTVSWDTEPGALYTLTMTDPDSPSPANPTKREYRHWVVINVPGVDVTAGEAVVEYLGSAPPENTGFHRYVFLLYKQRGGKLQWCDKRLSNR
;
A
#
# COMPACT_ATOMS: atom_id res chain seq x y z
N MET A 1 51.55 3.67 -48.94
CA MET A 1 50.98 2.51 -48.22
C MET A 1 50.05 3.07 -47.15
N ASN A 2 48.81 3.37 -47.53
CA ASN A 2 47.83 4.07 -46.68
C ASN A 2 46.96 3.04 -45.97
N ARG A 3 46.94 3.05 -44.63
CA ARG A 3 45.97 2.29 -43.83
C ARG A 3 45.18 3.29 -43.00
N THR A 4 44.05 3.72 -43.52
CA THR A 4 43.05 4.49 -42.79
C THR A 4 42.24 3.50 -41.95
N LEU A 5 42.27 3.62 -40.63
CA LEU A 5 41.42 2.87 -39.71
C LEU A 5 40.07 3.58 -39.60
N PHE A 6 38.99 2.91 -39.99
CA PHE A 6 37.62 3.29 -39.66
C PHE A 6 37.20 2.52 -38.41
N ALA A 7 37.09 3.21 -37.27
CA ALA A 7 36.44 2.67 -36.09
C ALA A 7 34.92 2.89 -36.24
N ILE A 8 34.18 1.83 -36.54
CA ILE A 8 32.71 1.85 -36.45
C ILE A 8 32.36 1.68 -34.97
N LEU A 9 32.04 2.79 -34.31
CA LEU A 9 31.42 2.78 -33.00
C LEU A 9 29.98 2.30 -33.18
N LEU A 10 29.75 1.00 -33.03
CA LEU A 10 28.42 0.42 -32.88
C LEU A 10 27.88 0.87 -31.52
N ALA A 11 27.21 2.03 -31.49
CA ALA A 11 26.35 2.40 -30.39
C ALA A 11 25.17 1.42 -30.39
N SER A 12 25.24 0.38 -29.55
CA SER A 12 24.10 -0.45 -29.25
C SER A 12 23.00 0.46 -28.72
N VAL A 13 21.94 0.63 -29.49
CA VAL A 13 20.68 1.19 -28.99
C VAL A 13 20.11 0.14 -28.04
N THR A 14 20.64 0.10 -26.82
CA THR A 14 19.96 -0.56 -25.71
C THR A 14 18.70 0.25 -25.49
N LEU A 15 17.55 -0.33 -25.85
CA LEU A 15 16.25 0.10 -25.36
C LEU A 15 16.38 0.15 -23.84
N ILE A 16 16.55 1.35 -23.28
CA ILE A 16 16.49 1.54 -21.83
C ILE A 16 15.02 1.35 -21.50
N THR A 17 14.62 0.13 -21.17
CA THR A 17 13.37 -0.09 -20.46
C THR A 17 13.51 0.69 -19.16
N LEU A 18 12.75 1.78 -19.02
CA LEU A 18 12.60 2.51 -17.76
C LEU A 18 11.93 1.54 -16.77
N THR A 19 12.72 0.70 -16.13
CA THR A 19 12.27 -0.07 -14.97
C THR A 19 12.15 0.92 -13.83
N GLU A 20 10.94 1.14 -13.32
CA GLU A 20 10.77 1.80 -12.03
C GLU A 20 11.64 1.07 -11.01
N GLN A 21 12.57 1.79 -10.40
CA GLN A 21 13.47 1.21 -9.42
C GLN A 21 12.65 0.83 -8.19
N GLN A 22 12.44 -0.47 -8.00
CA GLN A 22 11.74 -0.98 -6.82
C GLN A 22 12.47 -0.54 -5.55
N ASN A 23 11.74 0.03 -4.60
CA ASN A 23 12.29 0.38 -3.31
C ASN A 23 12.68 -0.91 -2.56
N SER A 24 13.99 -1.14 -2.39
CA SER A 24 14.50 -2.38 -1.80
C SER A 24 13.99 -2.60 -0.37
N ALA A 25 13.90 -1.54 0.44
CA ALA A 25 13.41 -1.63 1.82
C ALA A 25 11.93 -2.03 1.89
N VAL A 26 11.09 -1.52 0.99
CA VAL A 26 9.67 -1.90 0.91
C VAL A 26 9.55 -3.36 0.50
N SER A 27 10.30 -3.78 -0.53
CA SER A 27 10.29 -5.16 -0.99
C SER A 27 10.74 -6.12 0.10
N GLU A 28 11.84 -5.81 0.79
CA GLU A 28 12.36 -6.60 1.90
C GLU A 28 11.35 -6.73 3.03
N ALA A 29 10.72 -5.62 3.45
CA ALA A 29 9.71 -5.64 4.50
C ALA A 29 8.48 -6.48 4.11
N PHE A 30 7.97 -6.34 2.89
CA PHE A 30 6.81 -7.10 2.43
C PHE A 30 7.09 -8.61 2.38
N ILE A 31 8.32 -9.01 2.05
CA ILE A 31 8.75 -10.41 2.06
C ILE A 31 8.98 -10.90 3.49
N SER A 32 9.70 -10.14 4.33
CA SER A 32 10.06 -10.55 5.70
C SER A 32 8.83 -10.72 6.60
N TYR A 33 7.83 -9.85 6.44
CA TYR A 33 6.56 -9.95 7.16
C TYR A 33 5.53 -10.83 6.46
N HIS A 34 5.94 -11.59 5.44
CA HIS A 34 5.11 -12.54 4.68
C HIS A 34 3.88 -11.91 4.03
N ILE A 35 3.87 -10.58 3.81
CA ILE A 35 2.79 -9.92 3.05
C ILE A 35 2.78 -10.44 1.61
N VAL A 36 3.97 -10.73 1.10
CA VAL A 36 4.19 -11.61 -0.04
C VAL A 36 4.57 -13.00 0.49
N PRO A 37 3.86 -14.08 0.12
CA PRO A 37 2.75 -14.16 -0.82
C PRO A 37 1.35 -14.08 -0.16
N ASP A 38 1.25 -13.87 1.15
CA ASP A 38 -0.01 -14.06 1.90
C ASP A 38 -1.18 -13.18 1.44
N ILE A 39 -0.90 -11.94 1.04
CA ILE A 39 -1.89 -10.91 0.69
C ILE A 39 -1.75 -10.52 -0.78
N ILE A 40 -0.52 -10.31 -1.23
CA ILE A 40 -0.21 -9.93 -2.62
C ILE A 40 0.90 -10.80 -3.19
N SER A 41 0.87 -11.01 -4.50
CA SER A 41 1.82 -11.88 -5.20
C SER A 41 3.20 -11.25 -5.43
N GLN A 42 3.30 -9.93 -5.40
CA GLN A 42 4.53 -9.19 -5.70
C GLN A 42 4.65 -7.97 -4.78
N PRO A 43 5.87 -7.60 -4.36
CA PRO A 43 6.05 -6.42 -3.54
C PRO A 43 5.73 -5.14 -4.34
N PRO A 44 5.18 -4.09 -3.69
CA PRO A 44 4.94 -2.82 -4.35
C PRO A 44 6.25 -2.10 -4.65
N TYR A 45 6.24 -1.23 -5.65
CA TYR A 45 7.41 -0.44 -6.05
C TYR A 45 7.69 0.73 -5.11
N ASN A 46 6.62 1.39 -4.64
CA ASN A 46 6.68 2.64 -3.90
C ASN A 46 6.08 2.50 -2.50
N LEU A 47 6.60 3.30 -1.56
CA LEU A 47 6.07 3.38 -0.20
C LEU A 47 4.94 4.40 -0.11
N VAL A 48 3.80 3.98 0.42
CA VAL A 48 2.77 4.90 0.88
C VAL A 48 3.13 5.41 2.27
N LYS A 49 3.15 6.73 2.46
CA LYS A 49 3.46 7.36 3.74
C LYS A 49 2.18 7.52 4.55
N VAL A 50 2.14 6.94 5.74
CA VAL A 50 0.99 6.98 6.65
C VAL A 50 1.41 7.58 7.98
N SER A 51 0.71 8.63 8.40
CA SER A 51 0.96 9.34 9.65
C SER A 51 -0.33 9.42 10.46
N TYR A 52 -0.25 9.34 11.78
CA TYR A 52 -1.37 9.51 12.70
C TYR A 52 -1.24 10.84 13.44
N PRO A 53 -1.83 11.95 12.95
CA PRO A 53 -1.63 13.27 13.56
C PRO A 53 -2.11 13.36 15.01
N SER A 54 -3.14 12.58 15.39
CA SER A 54 -3.68 12.61 16.75
C SER A 54 -2.73 12.06 17.81
N SER A 55 -1.77 11.22 17.43
CA SER A 55 -0.80 10.60 18.34
C SER A 55 0.65 10.97 18.01
N GLY A 56 0.90 11.57 16.84
CA GLY A 56 2.23 11.99 16.37
C GLY A 56 3.10 10.85 15.82
N VAL A 57 2.58 9.62 15.72
CA VAL A 57 3.33 8.46 15.21
C VAL A 57 3.18 8.31 13.70
N GLN A 58 4.10 7.54 13.10
CA GLN A 58 4.10 7.21 11.68
C GLN A 58 4.22 5.71 11.50
N VAL A 59 3.63 5.20 10.42
CA VAL A 59 3.86 3.82 9.98
C VAL A 59 5.18 3.76 9.24
N ASN A 60 6.03 2.83 9.65
CA ASN A 60 7.37 2.64 9.13
C ASN A 60 7.67 1.14 9.03
N LEU A 61 7.18 0.52 7.95
CA LEU A 61 7.56 -0.82 7.49
C LEU A 61 7.68 -1.90 8.60
N GLY A 62 6.64 -2.02 9.45
CA GLY A 62 6.57 -3.06 10.47
C GLY A 62 6.88 -2.61 11.90
N ASN A 63 7.06 -1.31 12.14
CA ASN A 63 7.14 -0.78 13.51
C ASN A 63 5.86 -1.07 14.31
N GLU A 64 6.04 -1.28 15.61
CA GLU A 64 4.94 -1.55 16.54
C GLU A 64 4.23 -0.25 16.93
N LEU A 65 2.90 -0.24 16.81
CA LEU A 65 2.02 0.85 17.22
C LEU A 65 0.89 0.29 18.09
N THR A 66 0.44 1.07 19.07
CA THR A 66 -0.64 0.66 19.98
C THR A 66 -2.03 1.01 19.42
N PRO A 67 -3.09 0.26 19.76
CA PRO A 67 -4.47 0.58 19.39
C PRO A 67 -4.88 2.03 19.70
N THR A 68 -4.40 2.57 20.83
CA THR A 68 -4.64 3.97 21.23
C THR A 68 -4.00 4.96 20.26
N GLN A 69 -2.77 4.69 19.80
CA GLN A 69 -2.06 5.57 18.86
C GLN A 69 -2.73 5.61 17.48
N VAL A 70 -3.33 4.49 17.07
CA VAL A 70 -3.97 4.31 15.74
C VAL A 70 -5.50 4.37 15.79
N LYS A 71 -6.07 4.89 16.89
CA LYS A 71 -7.53 4.95 17.08
C LYS A 71 -8.24 5.78 16.00
N ASN A 72 -7.65 6.91 15.63
CA ASN A 72 -8.24 7.84 14.66
C ASN A 72 -7.66 7.61 13.26
N GLN A 73 -8.42 7.98 12.24
CA GLN A 73 -8.02 7.85 10.84
C GLN A 73 -6.67 8.58 10.59
N PRO A 74 -5.71 7.94 9.90
CA PRO A 74 -4.44 8.57 9.56
C PRO A 74 -4.57 9.54 8.39
N THR A 75 -3.52 10.35 8.18
CA THR A 75 -3.25 11.00 6.90
C THR A 75 -2.36 10.10 6.06
N VAL A 76 -2.62 10.08 4.75
CA VAL A 76 -1.94 9.19 3.82
C VAL A 76 -1.47 10.00 2.61
N SER A 77 -0.23 9.76 2.16
CA SER A 77 0.35 10.45 1.00
C SER A 77 1.23 9.51 0.17
N TRP A 78 1.27 9.77 -1.13
CA TRP A 78 2.02 9.01 -2.14
C TRP A 78 2.25 9.86 -3.38
N ASP A 79 3.08 9.37 -4.30
CA ASP A 79 3.30 10.02 -5.59
C ASP A 79 2.14 9.76 -6.54
N THR A 80 1.60 10.83 -7.12
CA THR A 80 0.38 10.78 -7.94
C THR A 80 0.64 11.10 -9.39
N GLU A 81 -0.19 10.53 -10.25
CA GLU A 81 -0.24 10.87 -11.66
C GLU A 81 -1.44 11.77 -11.95
N PRO A 82 -1.27 12.85 -12.75
CA PRO A 82 -2.38 13.73 -13.11
C PRO A 82 -3.57 12.97 -13.70
N GLY A 83 -4.76 13.21 -13.14
CA GLY A 83 -6.01 12.57 -13.58
C GLY A 83 -6.19 11.12 -13.17
N ALA A 84 -5.23 10.51 -12.46
CA ALA A 84 -5.39 9.16 -11.94
C ALA A 84 -6.32 9.13 -10.72
N LEU A 85 -7.06 8.03 -10.61
CA LEU A 85 -7.83 7.68 -9.43
C LEU A 85 -7.15 6.53 -8.70
N TYR A 86 -7.27 6.51 -7.38
CA TYR A 86 -6.66 5.48 -6.53
C TYR A 86 -7.69 4.79 -5.65
N THR A 87 -7.39 3.55 -5.30
CA THR A 87 -8.05 2.80 -4.23
C THR A 87 -7.04 2.57 -3.11
N LEU A 88 -7.40 3.00 -1.90
CA LEU A 88 -6.63 2.82 -0.69
C LEU A 88 -7.31 1.77 0.19
N THR A 89 -6.53 0.81 0.70
CA THR A 89 -7.03 -0.22 1.63
C THR A 89 -6.14 -0.35 2.85
N MET A 90 -6.74 -0.58 4.02
CA MET A 90 -6.08 -1.07 5.23
C MET A 90 -6.70 -2.42 5.60
N THR A 91 -5.86 -3.45 5.73
CA THR A 91 -6.31 -4.84 5.95
C THR A 91 -5.52 -5.53 7.06
N ASP A 92 -6.17 -6.44 7.78
CA ASP A 92 -5.58 -7.29 8.84
C ASP A 92 -5.66 -8.77 8.40
N PRO A 93 -4.53 -9.39 7.98
CA PRO A 93 -4.47 -10.78 7.56
C PRO A 93 -4.45 -11.76 8.75
N ASP A 94 -4.36 -11.24 9.98
CA ASP A 94 -4.14 -12.01 11.19
C ASP A 94 -5.42 -12.13 12.03
N SER A 95 -6.57 -11.66 11.56
CA SER A 95 -7.81 -11.72 12.33
C SER A 95 -8.39 -13.15 12.46
N PRO A 96 -8.83 -13.60 13.66
CA PRO A 96 -8.77 -12.93 14.96
C PRO A 96 -7.45 -13.12 15.71
N SER A 97 -6.57 -14.04 15.29
CA SER A 97 -5.20 -14.13 15.76
C SER A 97 -4.26 -14.65 14.66
N PRO A 98 -2.98 -14.23 14.61
CA PRO A 98 -2.02 -14.72 13.61
C PRO A 98 -1.88 -16.25 13.62
N ALA A 99 -2.03 -16.87 14.79
CA ALA A 99 -1.95 -18.32 14.95
C ALA A 99 -3.17 -19.08 14.41
N ASN A 100 -4.34 -18.43 14.31
CA ASN A 100 -5.56 -19.03 13.79
C ASN A 100 -6.42 -17.99 13.04
N PRO A 101 -5.98 -17.50 11.88
CA PRO A 101 -6.54 -16.32 11.23
C PRO A 101 -7.81 -16.65 10.40
N THR A 102 -8.83 -17.19 11.06
CA THR A 102 -10.08 -17.68 10.42
C THR A 102 -10.94 -16.58 9.81
N LYS A 103 -10.71 -15.31 10.14
CA LYS A 103 -11.44 -14.14 9.63
C LYS A 103 -10.60 -13.30 8.66
N ARG A 104 -9.44 -13.81 8.23
CA ARG A 104 -8.59 -13.10 7.29
C ARG A 104 -9.25 -13.00 5.91
N GLU A 105 -9.10 -11.89 5.20
CA GLU A 105 -8.54 -10.63 5.67
C GLU A 105 -9.65 -9.72 6.23
N TYR A 106 -9.40 -9.09 7.38
CA TYR A 106 -10.34 -8.14 7.96
C TYR A 106 -10.08 -6.74 7.40
N ARG A 107 -11.08 -6.17 6.72
CA ARG A 107 -11.01 -4.85 6.09
C ARG A 107 -11.24 -3.76 7.15
N HIS A 108 -10.19 -3.02 7.48
CA HIS A 108 -10.23 -1.90 8.42
C HIS A 108 -10.59 -0.57 7.75
N TRP A 109 -10.23 -0.40 6.48
CA TRP A 109 -10.51 0.83 5.74
C TRP A 109 -10.43 0.56 4.25
N VAL A 110 -11.40 1.04 3.48
CA VAL A 110 -11.40 0.96 2.01
C VAL A 110 -11.99 2.23 1.45
N VAL A 111 -11.19 2.97 0.70
CA VAL A 111 -11.59 4.18 -0.01
C VAL A 111 -11.29 4.00 -1.49
N ILE A 112 -12.32 4.06 -2.32
CA ILE A 112 -12.20 3.99 -3.78
C ILE A 112 -12.29 5.38 -4.39
N ASN A 113 -11.91 5.53 -5.65
CA ASN A 113 -12.08 6.76 -6.42
C ASN A 113 -11.39 7.99 -5.81
N VAL A 114 -10.27 7.79 -5.10
CA VAL A 114 -9.48 8.88 -4.51
C VAL A 114 -8.81 9.68 -5.64
N PRO A 115 -9.13 10.98 -5.82
CA PRO A 115 -8.48 11.81 -6.82
C PRO A 115 -7.14 12.33 -6.29
N GLY A 116 -6.04 12.02 -6.99
CA GLY A 116 -4.71 12.40 -6.53
C GLY A 116 -4.40 11.82 -5.15
N VAL A 117 -4.10 12.67 -4.17
CA VAL A 117 -3.80 12.30 -2.78
C VAL A 117 -4.94 12.60 -1.80
N ASP A 118 -6.02 13.23 -2.26
CA ASP A 118 -7.11 13.66 -1.37
C ASP A 118 -8.03 12.50 -1.05
N VAL A 119 -7.66 11.70 -0.05
CA VAL A 119 -8.45 10.57 0.45
C VAL A 119 -9.87 11.01 0.86
N THR A 120 -10.04 12.24 1.34
CA THR A 120 -11.35 12.76 1.78
C THR A 120 -12.30 13.05 0.62
N ALA A 121 -11.75 13.28 -0.58
CA ALA A 121 -12.53 13.40 -1.82
C ALA A 121 -12.85 12.05 -2.48
N GLY A 122 -12.31 10.95 -1.94
CA GLY A 122 -12.67 9.60 -2.34
C GLY A 122 -14.01 9.13 -1.77
N GLU A 123 -14.40 7.91 -2.13
CA GLU A 123 -15.60 7.25 -1.62
C GLU A 123 -15.20 6.16 -0.61
N ALA A 124 -15.46 6.41 0.67
CA ALA A 124 -15.27 5.42 1.73
C ALA A 124 -16.38 4.35 1.66
N VAL A 125 -16.02 3.15 1.19
CA VAL A 125 -16.94 1.99 1.13
C VAL A 125 -16.81 1.10 2.37
N VAL A 126 -15.66 1.19 3.03
CA VAL A 126 -15.45 0.73 4.41
C VAL A 126 -14.83 1.90 5.15
N GLU A 127 -15.57 2.51 6.08
CA GLU A 127 -15.06 3.60 6.91
C GLU A 127 -13.93 3.12 7.82
N TYR A 128 -13.04 4.04 8.20
CA TYR A 128 -11.88 3.71 9.00
C TYR A 128 -12.27 3.13 10.36
N LEU A 129 -11.78 1.94 10.65
CA LEU A 129 -11.83 1.32 11.97
C LEU A 129 -10.40 1.08 12.44
N GLY A 130 -10.03 1.68 13.58
CA GLY A 130 -8.70 1.50 14.18
C GLY A 130 -8.41 0.04 14.56
N SER A 131 -7.16 -0.23 14.91
CA SER A 131 -6.74 -1.55 15.37
C SER A 131 -7.43 -1.93 16.69
N ALA A 132 -7.94 -3.16 16.76
CA ALA A 132 -8.54 -3.73 17.96
C ALA A 132 -8.27 -5.24 18.03
N PRO A 133 -7.00 -5.67 18.04
CA PRO A 133 -6.68 -7.09 18.17
C PRO A 133 -7.18 -7.60 19.52
N PRO A 134 -7.76 -8.81 19.61
CA PRO A 134 -8.21 -9.37 20.88
C PRO A 134 -7.03 -9.55 21.84
N GLU A 135 -7.29 -9.46 23.15
CA GLU A 135 -6.25 -9.64 24.16
C GLU A 135 -5.55 -11.00 24.02
N ASN A 136 -4.23 -11.01 24.26
CA ASN A 136 -3.40 -12.22 24.26
C ASN A 136 -3.36 -12.99 22.92
N THR A 137 -3.65 -12.33 21.80
CA THR A 137 -3.56 -12.94 20.45
C THR A 137 -2.20 -12.75 19.77
N GLY A 138 -1.36 -11.86 20.29
CA GLY A 138 -0.07 -11.49 19.71
C GLY A 138 -0.17 -10.24 18.82
N PHE A 139 0.84 -10.04 17.98
CA PHE A 139 0.90 -8.89 17.07
C PHE A 139 0.16 -9.18 15.76
N HIS A 140 -0.76 -8.28 15.40
CA HIS A 140 -1.43 -8.27 14.10
C HIS A 140 -0.70 -7.35 13.13
N ARG A 141 -0.58 -7.79 11.88
CA ARG A 141 -0.05 -7.00 10.77
C ARG A 141 -1.18 -6.12 10.21
N TYR A 142 -1.01 -4.80 10.22
CA TYR A 142 -1.94 -3.89 9.56
C TYR A 142 -1.32 -3.35 8.28
N VAL A 143 -1.87 -3.73 7.14
CA VAL A 143 -1.24 -3.52 5.83
C VAL A 143 -2.00 -2.47 5.04
N PHE A 144 -1.31 -1.38 4.71
CA PHE A 144 -1.81 -0.37 3.79
C PHE A 144 -1.39 -0.72 2.36
N LEU A 145 -2.36 -0.80 1.45
CA LEU A 145 -2.14 -1.02 0.02
C LEU A 145 -2.81 0.09 -0.77
N LEU A 146 -2.17 0.50 -1.85
CA LEU A 146 -2.65 1.53 -2.74
C LEU A 146 -2.59 1.04 -4.18
N TYR A 147 -3.70 1.18 -4.89
CA TYR A 147 -3.85 0.74 -6.27
C TYR A 147 -4.26 1.90 -7.16
N LYS A 148 -3.56 2.09 -8.28
CA LYS A 148 -4.00 2.99 -9.35
C LYS A 148 -5.15 2.33 -10.13
N GLN A 149 -6.26 3.04 -10.28
CA GLN A 149 -7.41 2.57 -11.05
C GLN A 149 -7.17 2.75 -12.55
N ARG A 150 -7.21 1.65 -13.31
CA ARG A 150 -7.00 1.68 -14.78
C ARG A 150 -8.26 2.00 -15.58
N GLY A 151 -9.44 1.72 -15.03
CA GLY A 151 -10.73 1.83 -15.73
C GLY A 151 -11.54 3.10 -15.42
N GLY A 152 -10.92 4.12 -14.82
CA GLY A 152 -11.63 5.31 -14.34
C GLY A 152 -12.37 5.06 -13.03
N LYS A 153 -13.55 5.70 -12.87
CA LYS A 153 -14.32 5.68 -11.62
C LYS A 153 -14.98 4.31 -11.40
N LEU A 154 -14.65 3.66 -10.29
CA LEU A 154 -15.26 2.42 -9.83
C LEU A 154 -16.68 2.67 -9.31
N GLN A 155 -17.54 1.67 -9.45
CA GLN A 155 -18.87 1.63 -8.84
C GLN A 155 -18.88 0.58 -7.74
N TRP A 156 -19.24 0.97 -6.52
CA TRP A 156 -19.39 0.04 -5.41
C TRP A 156 -20.82 -0.48 -5.33
N CYS A 157 -21.01 -1.78 -5.52
CA CYS A 157 -22.32 -2.41 -5.55
C CYS A 157 -22.70 -3.12 -4.25
N ASP A 158 -21.73 -3.33 -3.34
CA ASP A 158 -21.94 -4.04 -2.09
C ASP A 158 -22.39 -3.10 -0.96
N LYS A 159 -22.79 -3.70 0.17
CA LYS A 159 -23.11 -2.93 1.39
C LYS A 159 -21.88 -2.17 1.87
N ARG A 160 -22.01 -0.86 2.08
CA ARG A 160 -20.99 -0.03 2.73
C ARG A 160 -20.92 -0.35 4.22
N LEU A 161 -19.71 -0.37 4.78
CA LEU A 161 -19.47 -0.57 6.20
C LEU A 161 -19.21 0.78 6.87
N SER A 162 -20.16 1.23 7.68
CA SER A 162 -20.07 2.45 8.49
C SER A 162 -19.37 2.15 9.83
N ASN A 163 -18.60 3.10 10.33
CA ASN A 163 -18.03 3.09 11.69
C ASN A 163 -18.90 3.84 12.71
N ARG A 164 -20.04 4.40 12.26
CA ARG A 164 -21.09 5.01 13.08
C ARG A 164 -22.18 4.02 13.46
#